data_AF-A0A1M5DG67-F1
#
_entry.id   AF-A0A1M5DG67-F1
#
_cell.length_a   1.000
_cell.length_b   1.000
_cell.length_c   1.000
_cell.angle_alpha   90.00
_cell.angle_beta   90.00
_cell.angle_gamma   90.00
#
_symmetry.space_group_name_H-M   'P 1'
#
loop_
_entity.id
_entity.type
_entity.pdbx_description
1 polymer ?
#
loop_
_entity_poly.entity_id
_entity_poly.type
_entity_poly.pdbx_seq_one_letter_code
_entity_poly.pdbx_strand_id
1 'polypeptide(L)'
;MRTDGTFIEVSSGARSAPIHWRCSSHGEPNYEDHPVGFNANNEYFDEADVRRAAYWAVFSGACGHTYGNHNIWSMNTTSEPYFPMTWKEALFRPGASQLKYLKSLIESRPFFERIPAQDILEENYTGAHHMRATRGERYAFIYSPSGLKIKARSGILNGTKVLAQWYNPRTGEFSRIGEYENKGCIDFMPPSRGRGDDWVLVLDAV
;
A
#
# COMPACT_ATOMS: atom_id res chain seq x y z
N MET A 1 11.54 -18.28 -25.79
CA MET A 1 10.08 -18.51 -25.74
C MET A 1 9.45 -17.15 -25.42
N ARG A 2 8.96 -16.45 -26.45
CA ARG A 2 8.21 -15.20 -26.28
C ARG A 2 6.74 -15.60 -26.24
N THR A 3 6.02 -15.24 -25.18
CA THR A 3 4.56 -15.38 -25.13
C THR A 3 3.96 -14.04 -25.53
N ASP A 4 3.45 -14.04 -26.75
CA ASP A 4 2.65 -13.05 -27.43
C ASP A 4 1.22 -13.06 -26.90
N GLY A 5 0.87 -12.05 -26.10
CA GLY A 5 -0.51 -11.77 -25.73
C GLY A 5 -1.22 -11.03 -26.87
N THR A 6 -2.31 -11.60 -27.37
CA THR A 6 -3.18 -11.04 -28.40
C THR A 6 -3.96 -9.83 -27.88
N PHE A 7 -3.92 -8.70 -28.60
CA PHE A 7 -4.73 -7.51 -28.33
C PHE A 7 -5.95 -7.46 -29.26
N ILE A 8 -7.09 -7.01 -28.75
CA ILE A 8 -8.28 -6.66 -29.54
C ILE A 8 -8.05 -5.26 -30.14
N GLU A 9 -8.01 -5.16 -31.48
CA GLU A 9 -7.99 -3.88 -32.20
C GLU A 9 -9.34 -3.17 -32.06
N VAL A 10 -9.33 -1.93 -31.57
CA VAL A 10 -10.42 -0.97 -31.80
C VAL A 10 -9.92 0.02 -32.84
N SER A 11 -10.47 -0.04 -34.05
CA SER A 11 -10.07 0.83 -35.15
C SER A 11 -10.64 2.24 -34.98
N SER A 12 -9.77 3.20 -34.68
CA SER A 12 -9.98 4.60 -35.07
C SER A 12 -8.64 5.31 -35.25
N GLY A 13 -8.20 5.37 -36.51
CA GLY A 13 -7.53 6.52 -37.16
C GLY A 13 -6.32 7.26 -36.56
N ALA A 14 -5.81 6.92 -35.37
CA ALA A 14 -4.63 7.54 -34.77
C ALA A 14 -3.59 6.46 -34.49
N ARG A 15 -2.39 6.59 -35.08
CA ARG A 15 -1.25 5.74 -34.73
C ARG A 15 -0.88 6.00 -33.27
N SER A 16 -1.40 5.19 -32.36
CA SER A 16 -0.93 5.13 -30.98
C SER A 16 0.50 4.62 -31.01
N ALA A 17 1.47 5.47 -30.68
CA ALA A 17 2.80 5.00 -30.33
C ALA A 17 2.67 3.99 -29.18
N PRO A 18 3.42 2.87 -29.18
CA PRO A 18 3.37 1.93 -28.07
C PRO A 18 3.76 2.67 -26.79
N ILE A 19 2.82 2.73 -25.84
CA ILE A 19 3.10 3.21 -24.50
C ILE A 19 4.00 2.16 -23.86
N HIS A 20 5.30 2.44 -23.77
CA HIS A 20 6.23 1.59 -23.05
C HIS A 20 6.01 1.78 -21.55
N TRP A 21 5.17 0.94 -20.96
CA TRP A 21 5.05 0.85 -19.51
C TRP A 21 6.38 0.39 -18.91
N ARG A 22 7.09 1.31 -18.25
CA ARG A 22 8.27 0.98 -17.45
C ARG A 22 7.81 0.75 -16.01
N CYS A 23 8.05 -0.44 -15.46
CA CYS A 23 7.78 -0.64 -14.05
C CYS A 23 8.82 0.10 -13.19
N SER A 24 8.35 0.74 -12.12
CA SER A 24 9.17 1.20 -11.00
C SER A 24 9.01 0.28 -9.78
N SER A 25 10.06 0.17 -8.97
CA SER A 25 10.03 -0.48 -7.66
C SER A 25 10.67 0.45 -6.64
N HIS A 26 10.21 0.38 -5.40
CA HIS A 26 10.86 1.08 -4.30
C HIS A 26 11.92 0.16 -3.68
N GLY A 27 13.15 0.30 -4.17
CA GLY A 27 14.25 -0.64 -3.92
C GLY A 27 15.02 -0.43 -2.61
N GLU A 28 15.00 0.79 -2.06
CA GLU A 28 15.72 1.15 -0.83
C GLU A 28 14.89 2.17 -0.02
N PRO A 29 13.85 1.70 0.72
CA PRO A 29 13.12 2.54 1.66
C PRO A 29 13.95 2.91 2.88
N ASN A 30 13.32 3.68 3.77
CA ASN A 30 13.74 3.75 5.17
C ASN A 30 13.79 2.32 5.77
N TYR A 31 14.99 1.89 6.18
CA TYR A 31 15.19 0.58 6.79
C TYR A 31 14.68 0.57 8.23
N GLU A 32 14.04 -0.53 8.65
CA GLU A 32 13.65 -0.75 10.04
C GLU A 32 14.90 -0.71 10.94
N ASP A 33 14.78 -0.06 12.10
CA ASP A 33 15.88 0.24 13.03
C ASP A 33 17.01 1.09 12.45
N HIS A 34 16.80 1.82 11.35
CA HIS A 34 17.75 2.83 10.90
C HIS A 34 17.46 4.16 11.62
N PRO A 35 18.46 4.85 12.22
CA PRO A 35 18.25 6.15 12.85
C PRO A 35 17.78 7.19 11.82
N VAL A 36 16.76 7.96 12.18
CA VAL A 36 16.21 9.01 11.32
C VAL A 36 17.28 10.06 11.06
N GLY A 37 17.51 10.36 9.78
CA GLY A 37 18.54 11.33 9.38
C GLY A 37 19.98 10.88 9.69
N PHE A 38 20.23 9.57 9.77
CA PHE A 38 21.58 9.00 9.99
C PHE A 38 22.22 9.45 11.32
N ASN A 39 21.41 9.80 12.32
CA ASN A 39 21.87 10.28 13.61
C ASN A 39 21.28 9.43 14.75
N ALA A 40 22.13 8.69 15.45
CA ALA A 40 21.74 7.79 16.55
C ALA A 40 21.08 8.49 17.76
N ASN A 41 21.13 9.82 17.82
CA ASN A 41 20.42 10.59 18.86
C ASN A 41 18.95 10.86 18.51
N ASN A 42 18.53 10.53 17.28
CA ASN A 42 17.14 10.67 16.83
C ASN A 42 16.34 9.39 17.10
N GLU A 43 15.05 9.42 16.79
CA GLU A 43 14.22 8.23 16.68
C GLU A 43 14.72 7.30 15.58
N TYR A 44 14.29 6.05 15.63
CA TYR A 44 14.61 5.01 14.66
C TYR A 44 13.34 4.66 13.90
N PHE A 45 13.47 4.36 12.61
CA PHE A 45 12.31 3.88 11.84
C PHE A 45 11.84 2.54 12.39
N ASP A 46 10.53 2.36 12.48
CA ASP A 46 9.92 1.13 12.98
C ASP A 46 8.97 0.50 11.95
N GLU A 47 8.22 -0.52 12.37
CA GLU A 47 7.33 -1.25 11.48
C GLU A 47 6.22 -0.37 10.89
N ALA A 48 5.77 0.68 11.58
CA ALA A 48 4.76 1.58 11.06
C ALA A 48 5.32 2.41 9.89
N ASP A 49 6.58 2.84 10.00
CA ASP A 49 7.25 3.56 8.91
C ASP A 49 7.52 2.64 7.72
N VAL A 50 7.90 1.38 7.97
CA VAL A 50 8.07 0.35 6.92
C VAL A 50 6.77 0.12 6.17
N ARG A 51 5.66 -0.14 6.87
CA ARG A 51 4.35 -0.35 6.23
C ARG A 51 3.93 0.88 5.43
N ARG A 52 4.06 2.08 6.00
CA ARG A 52 3.70 3.31 5.30
C ARG A 52 4.46 3.46 3.98
N ALA A 53 5.77 3.28 3.98
CA ALA A 53 6.58 3.35 2.76
C ALA A 53 6.15 2.30 1.73
N ALA A 54 5.91 1.06 2.17
CA ALA A 54 5.51 -0.04 1.29
C ALA A 54 4.15 0.17 0.63
N TYR A 55 3.12 0.47 1.43
CA TYR A 55 1.78 0.71 0.93
C TYR A 55 1.73 1.98 0.07
N TRP A 56 2.43 3.05 0.44
CA TRP A 56 2.51 4.24 -0.40
C TRP A 56 3.15 3.97 -1.75
N ALA A 57 4.27 3.23 -1.81
CA ALA A 57 4.92 2.91 -3.07
C ALA A 57 4.00 2.09 -3.99
N VAL A 58 3.43 1.00 -3.48
CA VAL A 58 2.63 0.08 -4.29
C VAL A 58 1.30 0.71 -4.74
N PHE A 59 0.63 1.48 -3.85
CA PHE A 59 -0.62 2.15 -4.20
C PHE A 59 -0.39 3.34 -5.14
N SER A 60 0.84 3.88 -5.20
CA SER A 60 1.24 4.89 -6.18
C SER A 60 1.70 4.30 -7.52
N GLY A 61 1.65 2.96 -7.69
CA GLY A 61 1.89 2.30 -8.98
C GLY A 61 3.20 1.52 -9.08
N ALA A 62 3.98 1.38 -8.01
CA ALA A 62 5.11 0.46 -8.02
C ALA A 62 4.62 -0.99 -8.21
N CYS A 63 5.34 -1.81 -9.00
CA CYS A 63 5.02 -3.24 -9.12
C CYS A 63 5.47 -4.06 -7.90
N GLY A 64 6.23 -3.46 -6.99
CA GLY A 64 6.70 -4.10 -5.78
C GLY A 64 7.40 -3.15 -4.82
N HIS A 65 7.88 -3.72 -3.73
CA HIS A 65 8.60 -3.04 -2.67
C HIS A 65 9.66 -3.98 -2.10
N THR A 66 10.85 -3.45 -1.84
CA THR A 66 11.93 -4.17 -1.18
C THR A 66 12.02 -3.72 0.27
N TYR A 67 11.97 -4.68 1.20
CA TYR A 67 12.21 -4.43 2.62
C TYR A 67 13.71 -4.31 2.92
N GLY A 68 14.06 -3.46 3.90
CA GLY A 68 15.39 -3.45 4.50
C GLY A 68 15.33 -3.22 6.00
N ASN A 69 16.32 -3.77 6.70
CA ASN A 69 16.54 -3.56 8.14
C ASN A 69 18.00 -3.20 8.35
N HIS A 70 18.25 -2.21 9.20
CA HIS A 70 19.55 -1.60 9.42
C HIS A 70 20.62 -2.57 9.92
N ASN A 71 20.22 -3.56 10.73
CA ASN A 71 21.14 -4.54 11.31
C ASN A 71 21.32 -5.75 10.39
N ILE A 72 20.34 -6.05 9.53
CA ILE A 72 20.41 -7.18 8.57
C ILE A 72 21.30 -6.84 7.38
N TRP A 73 21.13 -5.67 6.74
CA TRP A 73 21.91 -5.34 5.53
C TRP A 73 23.41 -5.29 5.79
N SER A 74 23.80 -4.87 7.00
CA SER A 74 25.18 -4.79 7.47
C SER A 74 25.70 -6.10 8.07
N MET A 75 24.84 -7.11 8.24
CA MET A 75 25.15 -8.36 8.94
C MET A 75 25.74 -8.13 10.33
N ASN A 76 25.21 -7.13 11.05
CA ASN A 76 25.78 -6.65 12.30
C ASN A 76 25.82 -7.75 13.38
N THR A 77 26.94 -7.89 14.10
CA THR A 77 27.14 -8.93 15.13
C THR A 77 27.25 -8.38 16.55
N THR A 78 27.27 -7.06 16.72
CA THR A 78 27.45 -6.39 18.02
C THR A 78 26.47 -5.23 18.17
N SER A 79 25.82 -5.11 19.33
CA SER A 79 24.92 -3.98 19.60
C SER A 79 25.72 -2.71 19.92
N GLU A 80 25.43 -1.64 19.20
CA GLU A 80 26.01 -0.29 19.35
C GLU A 80 24.91 0.77 19.17
N PRO A 81 25.09 2.03 19.61
CA PRO A 81 24.06 3.05 19.43
C PRO A 81 23.56 3.17 17.98
N TYR A 82 24.45 3.19 16.98
CA TYR A 82 24.04 3.29 15.58
C TYR A 82 23.44 2.00 15.02
N PHE A 83 23.95 0.83 15.44
CA PHE A 83 23.43 -0.50 15.08
C PHE A 83 22.90 -1.23 16.33
N PRO A 84 21.62 -0.99 16.70
CA PRO A 84 21.13 -1.30 18.05
C PRO A 84 21.03 -2.80 18.39
N MET A 85 21.18 -3.71 17.42
CA MET A 85 21.09 -5.15 17.67
C MET A 85 21.86 -5.97 16.64
N THR A 86 22.00 -7.26 16.90
CA THR A 86 22.56 -8.20 15.93
C THR A 86 21.58 -8.50 14.79
N TRP A 87 22.09 -8.87 13.62
CA TRP A 87 21.27 -9.27 12.48
C TRP A 87 20.34 -10.46 12.81
N LYS A 88 20.76 -11.35 13.71
CA LYS A 88 19.96 -12.51 14.14
C LYS A 88 18.75 -12.10 14.97
N GLU A 89 18.92 -11.11 15.84
CA GLU A 89 17.80 -10.53 16.60
C GLU A 89 16.85 -9.78 15.66
N ALA A 90 17.43 -9.04 14.71
CA ALA A 90 16.66 -8.26 13.74
C ALA A 90 15.78 -9.11 12.80
N LEU A 91 16.08 -10.41 12.61
CA LEU A 91 15.22 -11.33 11.86
C LEU A 91 13.79 -11.43 12.43
N PHE A 92 13.62 -11.16 13.73
CA PHE A 92 12.33 -11.23 14.41
C PHE A 92 11.59 -9.90 14.47
N ARG A 93 12.11 -8.86 13.80
CA ARG A 93 11.44 -7.56 13.74
C ARG A 93 10.10 -7.64 13.01
N PRO A 94 9.08 -6.91 13.50
CA PRO A 94 7.73 -7.02 12.98
C PRO A 94 7.60 -6.55 11.53
N GLY A 95 8.34 -5.53 11.09
CA GLY A 95 8.19 -4.95 9.74
C GLY A 95 8.34 -5.98 8.63
N ALA A 96 9.39 -6.82 8.69
CA ALA A 96 9.59 -7.92 7.74
C ALA A 96 8.39 -8.87 7.66
N SER A 97 7.89 -9.30 8.83
CA SER A 97 6.82 -10.29 8.94
C SER A 97 5.46 -9.78 8.45
N GLN A 98 5.26 -8.47 8.46
CA GLN A 98 4.01 -7.82 8.09
C GLN A 98 3.91 -7.54 6.59
N LEU A 99 5.02 -7.37 5.88
CA LEU A 99 4.97 -7.06 4.43
C LEU A 99 4.42 -8.20 3.56
N LYS A 100 4.36 -9.43 4.09
CA LYS A 100 3.61 -10.53 3.45
C LYS A 100 2.13 -10.19 3.27
N TYR A 101 1.55 -9.37 4.16
CA TYR A 101 0.15 -8.96 4.09
C TYR A 101 -0.10 -7.98 2.93
N LEU A 102 0.84 -7.06 2.66
CA LEU A 102 0.78 -6.23 1.46
C LEU A 102 0.77 -7.10 0.19
N LYS A 103 1.66 -8.09 0.11
CA LYS A 103 1.68 -9.04 -1.01
C LYS A 103 0.35 -9.76 -1.16
N SER A 104 -0.16 -10.37 -0.08
CA SER A 104 -1.43 -11.09 -0.09
C SER A 104 -2.61 -10.22 -0.50
N LEU A 105 -2.66 -8.96 -0.05
CA LEU A 105 -3.72 -8.02 -0.46
C LEU A 105 -3.66 -7.73 -1.96
N ILE A 106 -2.47 -7.41 -2.48
CA ILE A 106 -2.31 -7.03 -3.90
C ILE A 106 -2.55 -8.22 -4.83
N GLU A 107 -2.18 -9.43 -4.41
CA GLU A 107 -2.45 -10.66 -5.17
C GLU A 107 -3.90 -11.17 -5.00
N SER A 108 -4.69 -10.59 -4.09
CA SER A 108 -6.08 -11.04 -3.83
C SER A 108 -7.09 -10.58 -4.89
N ARG A 109 -6.69 -9.69 -5.81
CA ARG A 109 -7.53 -9.11 -6.87
C ARG A 109 -6.77 -9.07 -8.20
N PRO A 110 -7.45 -8.87 -9.35
CA PRO A 110 -6.81 -8.79 -10.65
C PRO A 110 -5.63 -7.80 -10.67
N PHE A 111 -4.43 -8.31 -10.92
CA PHE A 111 -3.18 -7.57 -10.72
C PHE A 111 -2.89 -6.57 -11.85
N PHE A 112 -3.08 -6.97 -13.11
CA PHE A 112 -2.59 -6.23 -14.28
C PHE A 112 -3.47 -5.04 -14.69
N GLU A 113 -4.74 -5.03 -14.29
CA GLU A 113 -5.65 -3.89 -14.53
C GLU A 113 -5.55 -2.80 -13.46
N ARG A 114 -4.74 -3.02 -12.41
CA ARG A 114 -4.63 -2.12 -11.27
C ARG A 114 -3.89 -0.83 -11.64
N ILE A 115 -4.50 0.30 -11.32
CA ILE A 115 -3.92 1.64 -11.50
C ILE A 115 -4.00 2.48 -10.20
N PRO A 116 -3.12 3.47 -9.99
CA PRO A 116 -3.32 4.48 -8.96
C PRO A 116 -4.63 5.26 -9.20
N ALA A 117 -5.37 5.57 -8.14
CA ALA A 117 -6.71 6.16 -8.24
C ALA A 117 -6.99 7.12 -7.08
N GLN A 118 -6.16 8.16 -7.00
CA GLN A 118 -6.23 9.16 -5.93
C GLN A 118 -7.54 9.98 -5.96
N ASP A 119 -8.18 10.05 -7.12
CA ASP A 119 -9.48 10.70 -7.38
C ASP A 119 -10.65 10.05 -6.63
N ILE A 120 -10.50 8.82 -6.14
CA ILE A 120 -11.48 8.20 -5.24
C ILE A 120 -11.63 8.97 -3.93
N LEU A 121 -10.61 9.70 -3.50
CA LEU A 121 -10.69 10.51 -2.28
C LEU A 121 -11.33 11.86 -2.61
N GLU A 122 -12.46 12.17 -1.96
CA GLU A 122 -13.10 13.49 -2.09
C GLU A 122 -12.17 14.58 -1.53
N GLU A 123 -11.57 14.29 -0.40
CA GLU A 123 -10.59 15.10 0.32
C GLU A 123 -9.46 14.20 0.83
N ASN A 124 -8.28 14.77 1.05
CA ASN A 124 -7.14 14.03 1.56
C ASN A 124 -6.34 14.88 2.56
N TYR A 125 -5.55 14.20 3.37
CA TYR A 125 -4.65 14.79 4.35
C TYR A 125 -3.25 14.99 3.76
N THR A 126 -2.45 15.82 4.40
CA THR A 126 -1.06 16.10 4.02
C THR A 126 -0.06 15.36 4.91
N GLY A 127 1.20 15.32 4.49
CA GLY A 127 2.30 14.77 5.30
C GLY A 127 2.12 13.29 5.64
N ALA A 128 2.42 12.91 6.88
CA ALA A 128 2.38 11.52 7.35
C ALA A 128 0.98 10.88 7.29
N HIS A 129 -0.08 11.69 7.19
CA HIS A 129 -1.47 11.25 7.15
C HIS A 129 -2.01 11.05 5.73
N HIS A 130 -1.21 11.38 4.70
CA HIS A 130 -1.64 11.32 3.32
C HIS A 130 -2.09 9.90 2.92
N MET A 131 -3.34 9.78 2.48
CA MET A 131 -3.91 8.51 2.04
C MET A 131 -3.52 8.21 0.60
N ARG A 132 -3.29 6.94 0.28
CA ARG A 132 -3.05 6.49 -1.11
C ARG A 132 -4.15 5.55 -1.54
N ALA A 133 -4.57 5.66 -2.79
CA ALA A 133 -5.65 4.86 -3.35
C ALA A 133 -5.23 4.25 -4.69
N THR A 134 -5.68 3.03 -4.93
CA THR A 134 -5.49 2.27 -6.17
C THR A 134 -6.76 1.48 -6.47
N ARG A 135 -7.02 1.19 -7.75
CA ARG A 135 -8.21 0.44 -8.16
C ARG A 135 -7.93 -0.44 -9.36
N GLY A 136 -8.73 -1.48 -9.52
CA GLY A 136 -8.95 -2.15 -10.80
C GLY A 136 -10.28 -1.72 -11.42
N GLU A 137 -10.89 -2.61 -12.20
CA GLU A 137 -12.21 -2.37 -12.80
C GLU A 137 -13.35 -2.56 -11.79
N ARG A 138 -13.21 -3.57 -10.92
CA ARG A 138 -14.25 -4.01 -9.97
C ARG A 138 -13.86 -3.91 -8.51
N TYR A 139 -12.71 -3.32 -8.19
CA TYR A 139 -12.27 -3.16 -6.81
C TYR A 139 -11.45 -1.89 -6.62
N ALA A 140 -11.43 -1.37 -5.39
CA ALA A 140 -10.54 -0.30 -4.98
C ALA A 140 -9.97 -0.56 -3.58
N PHE A 141 -8.75 -0.11 -3.37
CA PHE A 141 -8.08 -0.10 -2.08
C PHE A 141 -7.68 1.33 -1.71
N ILE A 142 -7.93 1.74 -0.47
CA ILE A 142 -7.51 3.03 0.07
C ILE A 142 -6.74 2.80 1.35
N TYR A 143 -5.45 3.12 1.35
CA TYR A 143 -4.57 3.03 2.50
C TYR A 143 -4.64 4.31 3.35
N SER A 144 -5.03 4.17 4.60
CA SER A 144 -5.04 5.19 5.65
C SER A 144 -3.88 4.93 6.63
N PRO A 145 -2.80 5.73 6.62
CA PRO A 145 -1.60 5.47 7.43
C PRO A 145 -1.77 5.77 8.92
N SER A 146 -2.89 6.38 9.35
CA SER A 146 -3.10 6.83 10.73
C SER A 146 -4.52 6.59 11.25
N GLY A 147 -5.32 5.79 10.53
CA GLY A 147 -6.68 5.48 10.93
C GLY A 147 -7.63 6.69 10.92
N LEU A 148 -7.34 7.71 10.11
CA LEU A 148 -8.21 8.87 9.95
C LEU A 148 -9.40 8.55 9.03
N LYS A 149 -10.47 9.34 9.18
CA LYS A 149 -11.69 9.23 8.39
C LYS A 149 -11.40 9.33 6.90
N ILE A 150 -11.89 8.35 6.13
CA ILE A 150 -11.80 8.31 4.68
C ILE A 150 -13.11 8.81 4.10
N LYS A 151 -13.05 9.80 3.21
CA LYS A 151 -14.19 10.30 2.47
C LYS A 151 -14.07 9.87 1.02
N ALA A 152 -14.77 8.80 0.65
CA ALA A 152 -14.63 8.16 -0.65
C ALA A 152 -15.73 8.60 -1.60
N ARG A 153 -15.35 9.08 -2.79
CA ARG A 153 -16.22 9.21 -3.96
C ARG A 153 -16.66 7.82 -4.40
N SER A 154 -17.95 7.70 -4.65
CA SER A 154 -18.63 6.48 -5.05
C SER A 154 -19.15 6.63 -6.49
N GLY A 155 -19.33 5.52 -7.21
CA GLY A 155 -19.62 5.50 -8.65
C GLY A 155 -18.39 5.34 -9.53
N ILE A 156 -17.22 5.07 -8.94
CA ILE A 156 -15.95 4.91 -9.67
C ILE A 156 -15.74 3.46 -10.12
N LEU A 157 -16.33 2.49 -9.41
CA LEU A 157 -16.23 1.08 -9.75
C LEU A 157 -17.37 0.65 -10.67
N ASN A 158 -17.14 -0.38 -11.49
CA ASN A 158 -18.17 -0.95 -12.37
C ASN A 158 -19.14 -1.83 -11.56
N GLY A 159 -20.24 -1.24 -11.09
CA GLY A 159 -21.29 -1.92 -10.34
C GLY A 159 -22.34 -0.96 -9.79
N THR A 160 -23.46 -1.50 -9.28
CA THR A 160 -24.50 -0.65 -8.66
C THR A 160 -24.28 -0.47 -7.17
N LYS A 161 -23.61 -1.44 -6.53
CA LYS A 161 -23.24 -1.41 -5.13
C LYS A 161 -21.77 -1.73 -4.93
N VAL A 162 -21.26 -1.42 -3.76
CA VAL A 162 -19.93 -1.82 -3.31
C VAL A 162 -20.02 -2.50 -1.95
N LEU A 163 -19.39 -3.66 -1.81
CA LEU A 163 -19.09 -4.28 -0.54
C LEU A 163 -17.85 -3.61 0.05
N ALA A 164 -17.97 -3.06 1.25
CA ALA A 164 -16.88 -2.42 1.96
C ALA A 164 -16.36 -3.29 3.12
N GLN A 165 -15.04 -3.39 3.22
CA GLN A 165 -14.33 -4.13 4.26
C GLN A 165 -13.11 -3.35 4.75
N TRP A 166 -12.79 -3.48 6.03
CA TRP A 166 -11.48 -3.10 6.55
C TRP A 166 -10.50 -4.25 6.37
N TYR A 167 -9.29 -3.94 5.94
CA TYR A 167 -8.15 -4.85 5.96
C TYR A 167 -7.09 -4.31 6.91
N ASN A 168 -6.58 -5.16 7.80
CA ASN A 168 -5.58 -4.83 8.78
C ASN A 168 -4.17 -5.15 8.25
N PRO A 169 -3.32 -4.14 7.91
CA PRO A 169 -1.96 -4.36 7.40
C PRO A 169 -1.01 -5.06 8.39
N ARG A 170 -1.37 -5.08 9.68
CA ARG A 170 -0.56 -5.70 10.75
C ARG A 170 -0.82 -7.20 10.88
N THR A 171 -2.03 -7.66 10.55
CA THR A 171 -2.47 -9.05 10.77
C THR A 171 -2.92 -9.78 9.51
N GLY A 172 -3.27 -9.03 8.46
CA GLY A 172 -3.81 -9.56 7.20
C GLY A 172 -5.30 -9.90 7.25
N GLU A 173 -6.00 -9.52 8.32
CA GLU A 173 -7.41 -9.87 8.53
C GLU A 173 -8.35 -8.88 7.83
N PHE A 174 -9.48 -9.40 7.36
CA PHE A 174 -10.58 -8.61 6.83
C PHE A 174 -11.72 -8.51 7.84
N SER A 175 -12.36 -7.36 7.92
CA SER A 175 -13.57 -7.13 8.71
C SER A 175 -14.64 -6.46 7.86
N ARG A 176 -15.79 -7.12 7.70
CA ARG A 176 -16.89 -6.59 6.87
C ARG A 176 -17.49 -5.34 7.52
N ILE A 177 -17.73 -4.30 6.72
CA ILE A 177 -18.43 -3.08 7.13
C ILE A 177 -19.89 -3.17 6.70
N GLY A 178 -20.13 -3.40 5.41
CA GLY A 178 -21.48 -3.44 4.83
C GLY A 178 -21.48 -3.28 3.31
N GLU A 179 -22.66 -3.24 2.73
CA GLU A 179 -22.85 -2.88 1.31
C GLU A 179 -23.42 -1.47 1.20
N TYR A 180 -22.95 -0.74 0.20
CA TYR A 180 -23.31 0.65 -0.04
C TYR A 180 -23.69 0.86 -1.49
N GLU A 181 -24.59 1.81 -1.73
CA GLU A 181 -24.86 2.28 -3.09
C GLU A 181 -23.58 2.85 -3.71
N ASN A 182 -23.29 2.48 -4.95
CA ASN A 182 -22.14 2.97 -5.68
C ASN A 182 -22.42 4.37 -6.27
N LYS A 183 -22.91 5.31 -5.44
CA LYS A 183 -23.24 6.69 -5.80
C LYS A 183 -22.90 7.68 -4.69
N GLY A 184 -22.51 8.89 -5.07
CA GLY A 184 -22.30 10.00 -4.13
C GLY A 184 -20.97 9.91 -3.39
N CYS A 185 -20.98 10.25 -2.10
CA CYS A 185 -19.80 10.27 -1.25
C CYS A 185 -20.10 9.57 0.07
N ILE A 186 -19.20 8.70 0.51
CA ILE A 186 -19.38 7.86 1.70
C ILE A 186 -18.21 8.08 2.65
N ASP A 187 -18.52 8.33 3.92
CA ASP A 187 -17.56 8.43 4.99
C ASP A 187 -17.33 7.05 5.62
N PHE A 188 -16.07 6.64 5.72
CA PHE A 188 -15.65 5.41 6.39
C PHE A 188 -14.71 5.75 7.55
N MET A 189 -15.03 5.21 8.74
CA MET A 189 -14.21 5.37 9.93
C MET A 189 -13.42 4.08 10.21
N PRO A 190 -12.08 4.12 10.18
CA PRO A 190 -11.26 2.97 10.58
C PRO A 190 -11.50 2.54 12.04
N PRO A 191 -11.30 1.25 12.39
CA PRO A 191 -11.55 0.75 13.74
C PRO A 191 -10.66 1.36 14.84
N SER A 192 -9.44 1.79 14.51
CA SER A 192 -8.50 2.46 15.42
C SER A 192 -7.79 3.61 14.71
N ARG A 193 -7.15 4.51 15.49
CA ARG A 193 -6.43 5.69 14.98
C ARG A 193 -5.18 5.98 15.80
N GLY A 194 -4.15 6.50 15.15
CA GLY A 194 -2.85 6.77 15.76
C GLY A 194 -1.69 6.34 14.89
N ARG A 195 -0.45 6.61 15.34
CA ARG A 195 0.75 6.13 14.66
C ARG A 195 0.83 4.60 14.81
N GLY A 196 0.94 3.88 13.69
CA GLY A 196 0.92 2.41 13.68
C GLY A 196 -0.47 1.78 13.55
N ASP A 197 -1.54 2.56 13.70
CA ASP A 197 -2.93 2.16 13.47
C ASP A 197 -3.38 2.43 12.03
N ASP A 198 -2.61 1.92 11.07
CA ASP A 198 -2.93 1.99 9.65
C ASP A 198 -4.01 0.98 9.21
N TRP A 199 -4.79 1.33 8.20
CA TRP A 199 -5.89 0.50 7.71
C TRP A 199 -6.00 0.61 6.19
N VAL A 200 -6.45 -0.45 5.53
CA VAL A 200 -6.87 -0.37 4.13
C VAL A 200 -8.38 -0.54 4.07
N LEU A 201 -9.08 0.44 3.48
CA LEU A 201 -10.45 0.25 3.04
C LEU A 201 -10.43 -0.51 1.73
N VAL A 202 -11.13 -1.65 1.71
CA VAL A 202 -11.31 -2.50 0.54
C VAL A 202 -12.75 -2.37 0.06
N LEU A 203 -12.92 -2.02 -1.21
CA LEU A 203 -14.20 -1.88 -1.87
C LEU A 203 -14.26 -2.85 -3.04
N ASP A 204 -15.29 -3.69 -3.10
CA ASP A 204 -15.55 -4.62 -4.21
C ASP A 204 -16.92 -4.34 -4.83
N ALA A 205 -16.98 -4.21 -6.14
CA ALA A 205 -18.23 -3.97 -6.86
C ALA A 205 -19.12 -5.21 -6.88
N VAL A 206 -20.37 -5.04 -6.44
CA VAL A 206 -21.43 -6.05 -6.41
C VAL A 206 -22.41 -5.82 -7.57
#